data_AF-A0A497GZG6-F1
#
_entry.id   AF-A0A497GZG6-F1
#
_cell.length_a   1.000
_cell.length_b   1.000
_cell.length_c   1.000
_cell.angle_alpha   90.00
_cell.angle_beta   90.00
_cell.angle_gamma   90.00
#
_symmetry.space_group_name_H-M   'P 1'
#
loop_
_entity.id
_entity.type
_entity.pdbx_description
1 polymer ?
#
loop_
_entity_poly.entity_id
_entity_poly.type
_entity_poly.pdbx_seq_one_letter_code
_entity_poly.pdbx_strand_id
1 'polypeptide(L)'
;EGFEKILRREDYLSRACETCAHRNPVLYDVLIGEEVEEDASNRYADVEALEAKPLDERWAYFERQVSRCIRCYACREACPMCYCEECFVDHTRPRWIWPGVHPSDIQIWHIVRAYHQTGRCVECGACERACPMEIPLLYLTKKLCQEVEELYGFEAGMSLEELPPLATFSPEDEEGFIK
;
A
#
# COMPACT_ATOMS: atom_id res chain seq x y z
N GLU A 1 -5.19 -14.62 -42.06
CA GLU A 1 -3.74 -14.51 -41.79
C GLU A 1 -3.58 -13.98 -40.37
N GLY A 2 -2.81 -14.69 -39.55
CA GLY A 2 -2.79 -14.49 -38.10
C GLY A 2 -2.01 -13.26 -37.66
N PHE A 3 -2.56 -12.50 -36.71
CA PHE A 3 -1.85 -11.44 -36.03
C PHE A 3 -1.07 -12.04 -34.86
N GLU A 4 0.25 -12.14 -35.00
CA GLU A 4 1.17 -12.45 -33.91
C GLU A 4 1.98 -11.20 -33.56
N LYS A 5 2.02 -10.85 -32.28
CA LYS A 5 2.80 -9.71 -31.77
C LYS A 5 3.56 -10.14 -30.51
N ILE A 6 4.88 -10.05 -30.57
CA ILE A 6 5.77 -10.28 -29.43
C ILE A 6 5.87 -8.97 -28.63
N LEU A 7 5.66 -9.06 -27.32
CA LEU A 7 5.75 -7.94 -26.38
C LEU A 7 6.89 -8.20 -25.40
N ARG A 8 7.64 -7.14 -25.05
CA ARG A 8 8.65 -7.22 -23.99
C ARG A 8 7.94 -7.15 -22.64
N ARG A 9 8.19 -8.10 -21.74
CA ARG A 9 7.46 -8.21 -20.46
C ARG A 9 7.60 -6.94 -19.62
N GLU A 10 8.78 -6.36 -19.61
CA GLU A 10 9.18 -5.20 -18.81
C GLU A 10 8.34 -3.96 -19.14
N ASP A 11 7.84 -3.85 -20.37
CA ASP A 11 7.00 -2.73 -20.81
C ASP A 11 5.55 -2.81 -20.29
N TYR A 12 5.15 -3.95 -19.70
CA TYR A 12 3.77 -4.23 -19.28
C TYR A 12 3.66 -4.71 -17.82
N LEU A 13 4.75 -4.68 -17.06
CA LEU A 13 4.68 -4.93 -15.62
C LEU A 13 4.00 -3.76 -14.92
N SER A 14 3.17 -4.07 -13.93
CA SER A 14 2.74 -3.05 -13.00
C SER A 14 3.87 -2.72 -12.04
N ARG A 15 3.96 -1.48 -11.56
CA ARG A 15 4.97 -1.05 -10.58
C ARG A 15 5.07 -1.98 -9.36
N ALA A 16 3.94 -2.47 -8.86
CA ALA A 16 3.91 -3.44 -7.75
C ALA A 16 4.65 -4.75 -8.09
N CYS A 17 4.59 -5.20 -9.34
CA CYS A 17 5.29 -6.40 -9.80
C CYS A 17 6.80 -6.18 -9.97
N GLU A 18 7.24 -4.96 -10.25
CA GLU A 18 8.66 -4.61 -10.41
C GLU A 18 9.43 -4.71 -9.08
N THR A 19 8.77 -4.40 -7.97
CA THR A 19 9.34 -4.42 -6.60
C THR A 19 8.76 -5.53 -5.73
N CYS A 20 8.14 -6.55 -6.32
CA CYS A 20 7.52 -7.64 -5.58
C CYS A 20 8.59 -8.59 -5.02
N ALA A 21 8.66 -8.68 -3.69
CA ALA A 21 9.56 -9.59 -2.98
C ALA A 21 9.10 -11.06 -3.08
N HIS A 22 7.79 -11.31 -3.09
CA HIS A 22 7.18 -12.65 -3.08
C HIS A 22 6.53 -12.96 -4.42
N ARG A 23 7.33 -13.44 -5.37
CA ARG A 23 6.90 -13.76 -6.75
C ARG A 23 6.31 -15.16 -6.84
N ASN A 24 6.61 -16.01 -5.87
CA ASN A 24 5.98 -17.29 -5.65
C ASN A 24 4.83 -17.12 -4.66
N PRO A 25 3.67 -17.76 -4.88
CA PRO A 25 2.59 -17.72 -3.93
C PRO A 25 3.01 -18.36 -2.59
N VAL A 26 2.82 -17.64 -1.49
CA VAL A 26 3.12 -18.13 -0.13
C VAL A 26 2.20 -19.29 0.27
N LEU A 27 0.94 -19.25 -0.19
CA LEU A 27 -0.08 -20.25 0.08
C LEU A 27 -0.82 -20.60 -1.22
N TYR A 28 -0.81 -21.88 -1.61
CA TYR A 28 -1.48 -22.39 -2.80
C TYR A 28 -1.80 -23.88 -2.68
N ASP A 29 -2.88 -24.32 -3.33
CA ASP A 29 -3.19 -25.76 -3.49
C ASP A 29 -2.49 -26.34 -4.73
N VAL A 30 -2.38 -25.54 -5.79
CA VAL A 30 -1.79 -25.92 -7.08
C VAL A 30 -0.99 -24.75 -7.62
N LEU A 31 0.31 -24.95 -7.83
CA LEU A 31 1.17 -24.02 -8.56
C LEU A 31 1.08 -24.32 -10.05
N ILE A 32 0.73 -23.31 -10.84
CA ILE A 32 0.76 -23.39 -12.31
C ILE A 32 2.05 -22.73 -12.80
N GLY A 33 2.96 -23.55 -13.33
CA GLY A 33 4.30 -23.12 -13.72
C GLY A 33 5.36 -23.62 -12.74
N GLU A 34 6.54 -23.02 -12.81
CA GLU A 34 7.67 -23.29 -11.92
C GLU A 34 7.88 -22.11 -10.99
N GLU A 35 8.43 -22.38 -9.81
CA GLU A 35 8.89 -21.33 -8.91
C GLU A 35 10.01 -20.51 -9.57
N VAL A 36 10.06 -19.24 -9.23
CA VAL A 36 11.09 -18.32 -9.73
C VAL A 36 11.98 -17.86 -8.59
N GLU A 37 13.20 -17.47 -8.92
CA GLU A 37 14.07 -16.80 -7.97
C GLU A 37 13.43 -15.49 -7.49
N GLU A 38 13.35 -15.35 -6.17
CA GLU A 38 12.85 -14.17 -5.49
C GLU A 38 14.00 -13.24 -5.14
N ASP A 39 13.75 -11.95 -5.29
CA ASP A 39 14.70 -10.91 -4.94
C ASP A 39 13.94 -9.75 -4.30
N ALA A 40 14.12 -9.63 -2.99
CA ALA A 40 13.52 -8.57 -2.18
C ALA A 40 14.41 -7.31 -2.11
N SER A 41 15.60 -7.31 -2.71
CA SER A 41 16.57 -6.21 -2.56
C SER A 41 16.06 -4.86 -3.04
N ASN A 42 15.08 -4.85 -3.95
CA ASN A 42 14.48 -3.63 -4.49
C ASN A 42 13.09 -3.31 -3.92
N ARG A 43 12.61 -4.06 -2.91
CA ARG A 43 11.24 -3.96 -2.38
C ARG A 43 10.89 -2.53 -1.98
N TYR A 44 11.77 -1.81 -1.29
CA TYR A 44 11.52 -0.45 -0.78
C TYR A 44 12.29 0.66 -1.51
N ALA A 45 12.89 0.38 -2.68
CA ALA A 45 13.73 1.35 -3.39
C ALA A 45 13.01 2.67 -3.71
N ASP A 46 11.71 2.64 -3.98
CA ASP A 46 10.90 3.83 -4.24
C ASP A 46 10.55 4.62 -2.97
N VAL A 47 10.42 3.94 -1.84
CA VAL A 47 10.26 4.56 -0.52
C VAL A 47 11.56 5.23 -0.13
N GLU A 48 12.69 4.52 -0.16
CA GLU A 48 14.02 5.04 0.16
C GLU A 48 14.37 6.29 -0.66
N ALA A 49 14.08 6.26 -1.97
CA ALA A 49 14.31 7.41 -2.85
C ALA A 49 13.46 8.63 -2.47
N LEU A 50 12.25 8.42 -1.94
CA LEU A 50 11.39 9.51 -1.44
C LEU A 50 11.87 9.98 -0.06
N GLU A 51 12.28 9.09 0.83
CA GLU A 51 12.78 9.41 2.17
C GLU A 51 14.07 10.20 2.18
N ALA A 52 14.95 9.95 1.20
CA ALA A 52 16.18 10.71 1.02
C ALA A 52 15.94 12.20 0.67
N LYS A 53 14.69 12.59 0.35
CA LYS A 53 14.34 13.98 0.02
C LYS A 53 14.05 14.82 1.28
N PRO A 54 14.31 16.14 1.22
CA PRO A 54 13.87 17.09 2.23
C PRO A 54 12.37 16.97 2.56
N LEU A 55 11.99 17.31 3.80
CA LEU A 55 10.61 17.18 4.27
C LEU A 55 9.60 17.96 3.42
N ASP A 56 9.95 19.17 3.01
CA ASP A 56 9.15 20.03 2.13
C ASP A 56 8.99 19.43 0.73
N GLU A 57 10.03 18.79 0.19
CA GLU A 57 9.93 18.05 -1.08
C GLU A 57 9.00 16.83 -0.97
N ARG A 58 9.08 16.08 0.13
CA ARG A 58 8.20 14.93 0.40
C ARG A 58 6.75 15.37 0.54
N TRP A 59 6.52 16.45 1.29
CA TRP A 59 5.19 17.03 1.46
C TRP A 59 4.61 17.52 0.12
N ALA A 60 5.41 18.25 -0.66
CA ALA A 60 5.01 18.72 -1.98
C ALA A 60 4.75 17.55 -2.94
N TYR A 61 5.49 16.44 -2.84
CA TYR A 61 5.20 15.23 -3.60
C TYR A 61 3.83 14.66 -3.23
N PHE A 62 3.55 14.47 -1.94
CA PHE A 62 2.26 14.00 -1.45
C PHE A 62 1.11 14.89 -1.95
N GLU A 63 1.20 16.22 -1.74
CA GLU A 63 0.18 17.16 -2.19
C GLU A 63 -0.08 17.08 -3.70
N ARG A 64 0.99 17.05 -4.51
CA ARG A 64 0.86 16.91 -5.97
C ARG A 64 0.16 15.63 -6.38
N GLN A 65 0.50 14.48 -5.77
CA GLN A 65 -0.14 13.21 -6.12
C GLN A 65 -1.62 13.20 -5.75
N VAL A 66 -1.95 13.59 -4.51
CA VAL A 66 -3.33 13.49 -4.01
C VAL A 66 -4.25 14.57 -4.57
N SER A 67 -3.73 15.74 -4.97
CA SER A 67 -4.55 16.81 -5.57
C SER A 67 -5.32 16.40 -6.84
N ARG A 68 -4.88 15.33 -7.52
CA ARG A 68 -5.55 14.75 -8.70
C ARG A 68 -6.73 13.85 -8.32
N CYS A 69 -6.91 13.53 -7.04
CA CYS A 69 -7.92 12.59 -6.58
C CYS A 69 -9.33 13.16 -6.76
N ILE A 70 -10.12 12.50 -7.60
CA ILE A 70 -11.54 12.81 -7.79
C ILE A 70 -12.46 12.13 -6.75
N ARG A 71 -11.86 11.42 -5.79
CA ARG A 71 -12.53 10.73 -4.69
C ARG A 71 -13.66 9.80 -5.15
N CYS A 72 -13.39 9.03 -6.21
CA CYS A 72 -14.28 8.00 -6.75
C CYS A 72 -14.30 6.70 -5.92
N TYR A 73 -13.40 6.57 -4.94
CA TYR A 73 -13.23 5.40 -4.08
C TYR A 73 -12.90 4.06 -4.79
N ALA A 74 -12.57 4.06 -6.08
CA ALA A 74 -12.14 2.84 -6.78
C ALA A 74 -10.96 2.13 -6.07
N CYS A 75 -10.04 2.89 -5.48
CA CYS A 75 -8.93 2.34 -4.69
C CYS A 75 -9.36 1.70 -3.35
N ARG A 76 -10.51 2.08 -2.79
CA ARG A 76 -11.13 1.44 -1.63
C ARG A 76 -11.77 0.13 -2.07
N GLU A 77 -12.62 0.17 -3.10
CA GLU A 77 -13.36 -1.00 -3.58
C GLU A 77 -12.46 -2.11 -4.14
N ALA A 78 -11.32 -1.74 -4.74
CA ALA A 78 -10.37 -2.72 -5.27
C ALA A 78 -9.49 -3.36 -4.20
N CYS A 79 -9.48 -2.85 -2.96
CA CYS A 79 -8.56 -3.32 -1.95
C CYS A 79 -9.19 -4.42 -1.07
N PRO A 80 -8.59 -5.63 -1.02
CA PRO A 80 -9.12 -6.71 -0.17
C PRO A 80 -9.05 -6.39 1.32
N MET A 81 -8.19 -5.45 1.73
CA MET A 81 -8.04 -5.04 3.13
C MET A 81 -8.99 -3.91 3.55
N CYS A 82 -9.75 -3.33 2.61
CA CYS A 82 -10.76 -2.31 2.91
C CYS A 82 -12.14 -2.95 3.10
N TYR A 83 -12.26 -3.86 4.07
CA TYR A 83 -13.48 -4.66 4.31
C TYR A 83 -14.31 -4.18 5.51
N CYS A 84 -13.97 -3.04 6.13
CA CYS A 84 -14.69 -2.52 7.28
C CYS A 84 -16.18 -2.33 6.98
N GLU A 85 -17.05 -2.73 7.91
CA GLU A 85 -18.51 -2.52 7.78
C GLU A 85 -18.87 -1.04 7.68
N GLU A 86 -18.15 -0.20 8.43
CA GLU A 86 -18.29 1.26 8.41
C GLU A 86 -16.93 1.91 8.09
N CYS A 87 -16.93 2.88 7.17
CA CYS A 87 -15.75 3.66 6.84
C CYS A 87 -15.89 5.10 7.36
N PHE A 88 -14.83 5.67 7.93
CA PHE A 88 -14.83 7.03 8.47
C PHE A 88 -15.28 8.11 7.48
N VAL A 89 -15.13 7.86 6.17
CA VAL A 89 -15.59 8.75 5.10
C VAL A 89 -17.11 8.84 4.99
N ASP A 90 -17.81 7.81 5.46
CA ASP A 90 -19.27 7.70 5.43
C ASP A 90 -19.90 8.23 6.74
N HIS A 91 -19.08 8.53 7.77
CA HIS A 91 -19.56 9.03 9.04
C HIS A 91 -20.07 10.47 8.94
N THR A 92 -21.28 10.69 9.42
CA THR A 92 -21.87 12.03 9.52
C THR A 92 -21.77 12.62 10.93
N ARG A 93 -21.55 11.79 11.97
CA ARG A 93 -21.43 12.17 13.39
C ARG A 93 -20.53 11.19 14.18
N PRO A 94 -19.34 11.62 14.65
CA PRO A 94 -18.64 12.84 14.26
C PRO A 94 -18.31 12.80 12.76
N ARG A 95 -18.30 13.96 12.12
CA ARG A 95 -17.89 14.07 10.72
C ARG A 95 -16.39 14.31 10.65
N TRP A 96 -15.66 13.39 10.04
CA TRP A 96 -14.21 13.49 9.88
C TRP A 96 -13.79 14.29 8.65
N ILE A 97 -14.51 14.12 7.54
CA ILE A 97 -14.26 14.82 6.27
C ILE A 97 -15.56 15.30 5.62
N TRP A 98 -15.51 16.39 4.87
CA TRP A 98 -16.68 16.89 4.16
C TRP A 98 -16.98 16.07 2.89
N PRO A 99 -18.25 15.94 2.46
CA PRO A 99 -18.56 15.44 1.13
C PRO A 99 -18.12 16.45 0.05
N GLY A 100 -16.89 16.33 -0.47
CA GLY A 100 -16.40 17.05 -1.66
C GLY A 100 -14.95 16.71 -2.01
N VAL A 101 -14.33 17.48 -2.89
CA VAL A 101 -12.92 17.31 -3.28
C VAL A 101 -12.04 18.41 -2.68
N HIS A 102 -12.38 18.89 -1.49
CA HIS A 102 -11.57 19.89 -0.82
C HIS A 102 -10.18 19.31 -0.52
N PRO A 103 -9.08 20.05 -0.77
CA PRO A 103 -7.72 19.51 -0.65
C PRO A 103 -7.44 18.86 0.71
N SER A 104 -7.85 19.48 1.81
CA SER A 104 -7.64 18.91 3.15
C SER A 104 -8.38 17.58 3.36
N ASP A 105 -9.61 17.44 2.86
CA ASP A 105 -10.39 16.21 2.99
C ASP A 105 -9.77 15.07 2.17
N ILE A 106 -9.23 15.39 0.99
CA ILE A 106 -8.50 14.44 0.16
C ILE A 106 -7.22 14.00 0.87
N GLN A 107 -6.44 14.93 1.40
CA GLN A 107 -5.22 14.61 2.13
C GLN A 107 -5.51 13.71 3.34
N ILE A 108 -6.52 14.04 4.15
CA ILE A 108 -6.97 13.22 5.28
C ILE A 108 -7.41 11.83 4.81
N TRP A 109 -8.15 11.73 3.69
CA TRP A 109 -8.53 10.45 3.12
C TRP A 109 -7.31 9.55 2.85
N HIS A 110 -6.30 10.07 2.17
CA HIS A 110 -5.11 9.29 1.82
C HIS A 110 -4.27 8.92 3.05
N ILE A 111 -4.12 9.83 4.02
CA ILE A 111 -3.35 9.58 5.26
C ILE A 111 -4.05 8.52 6.11
N VAL A 112 -5.34 8.70 6.41
CA VAL A 112 -6.09 7.77 7.28
C VAL A 112 -6.26 6.42 6.62
N ARG A 113 -6.50 6.37 5.30
CA ARG A 113 -6.54 5.10 4.58
C ARG A 113 -5.21 4.36 4.66
N ALA A 114 -4.08 5.04 4.46
CA ALA A 114 -2.77 4.42 4.59
C ALA A 114 -2.57 3.86 6.01
N TYR A 115 -2.89 4.66 7.03
CA TYR A 115 -2.80 4.26 8.44
C TYR A 115 -3.68 3.04 8.79
N HIS A 116 -4.92 2.98 8.30
CA HIS A 116 -5.78 1.80 8.52
C HIS A 116 -5.25 0.52 7.87
N GLN A 117 -4.30 0.63 6.93
CA GLN A 117 -3.68 -0.50 6.24
C GLN A 117 -2.31 -0.88 6.81
N THR A 118 -1.80 -0.15 7.82
CA THR A 118 -0.53 -0.48 8.49
C THR A 118 -0.59 -1.90 9.06
N GLY A 119 0.41 -2.72 8.73
CA GLY A 119 0.48 -4.14 9.13
C GLY A 119 -0.56 -5.05 8.44
N ARG A 120 -1.23 -4.57 7.39
CA ARG A 120 -2.27 -5.32 6.65
C ARG A 120 -2.05 -5.31 5.14
N CYS A 121 -1.40 -4.28 4.61
CA CYS A 121 -1.14 -4.17 3.18
C CYS A 121 -0.09 -5.20 2.73
N VAL A 122 -0.41 -5.94 1.68
CA VAL A 122 0.50 -6.91 1.01
C VAL A 122 1.08 -6.36 -0.29
N GLU A 123 1.04 -5.03 -0.47
CA GLU A 123 1.69 -4.32 -1.58
C GLU A 123 1.23 -4.75 -3.00
N CYS A 124 0.05 -5.38 -3.13
CA CYS A 124 -0.42 -5.97 -4.38
C CYS A 124 -0.76 -4.97 -5.51
N GLY A 125 -0.76 -3.67 -5.23
CA GLY A 125 -1.01 -2.60 -6.22
C GLY A 125 -2.43 -2.54 -6.78
N ALA A 126 -3.39 -3.30 -6.25
CA ALA A 126 -4.77 -3.29 -6.75
C ALA A 126 -5.40 -1.89 -6.67
N CYS A 127 -5.10 -1.13 -5.62
CA CYS A 127 -5.57 0.24 -5.46
C CYS A 127 -5.03 1.19 -6.54
N GLU A 128 -3.76 1.08 -6.92
CA GLU A 128 -3.13 1.89 -7.97
C GLU A 128 -3.71 1.55 -9.34
N ARG A 129 -3.82 0.26 -9.67
CA ARG A 129 -4.39 -0.19 -10.94
C ARG A 129 -5.85 0.23 -11.11
N ALA A 130 -6.60 0.33 -10.02
CA ALA A 130 -8.00 0.77 -10.05
C ALA A 130 -8.15 2.30 -10.13
N CYS A 131 -7.08 3.08 -9.90
CA CYS A 131 -7.18 4.53 -9.86
C CYS A 131 -7.27 5.10 -11.30
N PRO A 132 -8.39 5.72 -11.70
CA PRO A 132 -8.50 6.30 -13.04
C PRO A 132 -7.62 7.55 -13.22
N MET A 133 -7.07 8.07 -12.13
CA MET A 133 -6.19 9.23 -12.11
C MET A 133 -4.72 8.83 -11.99
N GLU A 134 -4.38 7.54 -12.05
CA GLU A 134 -2.99 7.05 -12.02
C GLU A 134 -2.19 7.65 -10.85
N ILE A 135 -2.83 7.72 -9.68
CA ILE A 135 -2.19 8.18 -8.45
C ILE A 135 -1.37 7.00 -7.91
N PRO A 136 -0.06 7.18 -7.65
CA PRO A 136 0.72 6.17 -6.94
C PRO A 136 0.24 6.15 -5.49
N LEU A 137 -0.51 5.12 -5.10
CA LEU A 137 -1.10 4.96 -3.77
C LEU A 137 -0.22 4.09 -2.87
N LEU A 138 0.66 3.27 -3.44
CA LEU A 138 1.46 2.34 -2.69
C LEU A 138 2.56 3.02 -1.89
N TYR A 139 3.13 4.15 -2.33
CA TYR A 139 4.32 4.71 -1.67
C TYR A 139 4.11 5.02 -0.17
N LEU A 140 2.91 5.46 0.24
CA LEU A 140 2.60 5.66 1.66
C LEU A 140 2.44 4.34 2.40
N THR A 141 1.70 3.39 1.82
CA THR A 141 1.45 2.10 2.48
C THR A 141 2.70 1.23 2.52
N LYS A 142 3.57 1.28 1.51
CA LYS A 142 4.87 0.59 1.48
C LYS A 142 5.81 1.14 2.54
N LYS A 143 5.81 2.47 2.75
CA LYS A 143 6.55 3.06 3.87
C LYS A 143 6.08 2.50 5.22
N LEU A 144 4.77 2.37 5.40
CA LEU A 144 4.20 1.78 6.62
C LEU A 144 4.48 0.28 6.72
N CYS A 145 4.53 -0.46 5.61
CA CYS A 145 4.99 -1.86 5.60
C CYS A 145 6.46 -1.96 6.04
N GLN A 146 7.32 -1.11 5.49
CA GLN A 146 8.74 -1.04 5.88
C GLN A 146 8.90 -0.74 7.36
N GLU A 147 8.19 0.25 7.91
CA GLU A 147 8.25 0.57 9.34
C GLU A 147 7.76 -0.60 10.21
N VAL A 148 6.71 -1.31 9.77
CA VAL A 148 6.21 -2.47 10.51
C VAL A 148 7.23 -3.62 10.50
N GLU A 149 7.89 -3.85 9.38
CA GLU A 149 8.96 -4.84 9.25
C GLU A 149 10.17 -4.47 10.11
N GLU A 150 10.61 -3.21 10.08
CA GLU A 150 11.78 -2.73 10.83
C GLU A 150 11.53 -2.69 12.35
N LEU A 151 10.34 -2.27 12.79
CA LEU A 151 10.02 -2.07 14.21
C LEU A 151 9.53 -3.35 14.90
N TYR A 152 8.83 -4.23 14.17
CA TYR A 152 8.16 -5.39 14.76
C TYR A 152 8.59 -6.72 14.15
N GLY A 153 9.45 -6.73 13.12
CA GLY A 153 9.83 -7.95 12.41
C GLY A 153 8.64 -8.63 11.72
N PHE A 154 7.56 -7.90 11.46
CA PHE A 154 6.31 -8.44 10.95
C PHE A 154 6.12 -8.12 9.47
N GLU A 155 5.68 -9.10 8.70
CA GLU A 155 5.25 -8.91 7.32
C GLU A 155 3.82 -9.44 7.10
N ALA A 156 2.97 -8.57 6.55
CA ALA A 156 1.59 -8.92 6.25
C ALA A 156 1.49 -9.99 5.16
N GLY A 157 0.67 -11.02 5.40
CA GLY A 157 0.39 -12.07 4.42
C GLY A 157 1.35 -13.26 4.44
N MET A 158 2.33 -13.28 5.36
CA MET A 158 3.32 -14.38 5.46
C MET A 158 2.88 -15.54 6.35
N SER A 159 1.96 -15.31 7.27
CA SER A 159 1.46 -16.32 8.23
C SER A 159 -0.05 -16.22 8.40
N LEU A 160 -0.69 -17.37 8.60
CA LEU A 160 -2.12 -17.46 8.96
C LEU A 160 -2.36 -17.35 10.47
N GLU A 161 -1.33 -17.58 11.27
CA GLU A 161 -1.44 -17.65 12.74
C GLU A 161 -0.99 -16.33 13.40
N GLU A 162 -0.06 -15.62 12.76
CA GLU A 162 0.52 -14.40 13.30
C GLU A 162 -0.44 -13.22 13.14
N LEU A 163 -0.69 -12.52 14.24
CA LEU A 163 -1.55 -11.33 14.25
C LEU A 163 -0.71 -10.07 13.95
N PRO A 164 -1.26 -9.09 13.20
CA PRO A 164 -0.57 -7.82 12.99
C PRO A 164 -0.21 -7.11 14.30
N PRO A 165 0.92 -6.37 14.36
CA PRO A 165 1.39 -5.73 15.58
C PRO A 165 0.36 -4.79 16.23
N LEU A 166 -0.42 -4.06 15.41
CA LEU A 166 -1.46 -3.15 15.91
C LEU A 166 -2.75 -3.87 16.39
N ALA A 167 -2.80 -5.19 16.32
CA ALA A 167 -3.90 -6.02 16.81
C ALA A 167 -3.51 -6.90 18.01
N THR A 168 -2.26 -6.80 18.46
CA THR A 168 -1.72 -7.55 19.59
C THR A 168 -1.00 -6.60 20.55
N PHE A 169 -0.50 -7.14 21.66
CA PHE A 169 0.31 -6.43 22.63
C PHE A 169 1.39 -7.38 23.18
N SER A 170 2.65 -6.95 23.20
CA SER A 170 3.74 -7.68 23.86
C SER A 170 4.41 -6.77 24.91
N PRO A 171 4.62 -7.27 26.15
CA PRO A 171 5.46 -6.58 27.13
C PRO A 171 6.92 -6.38 26.69
N GLU A 172 7.36 -7.10 25.65
CA GLU A 172 8.70 -7.04 25.08
C GLU A 172 8.81 -6.06 23.90
N ASP A 173 7.72 -5.42 23.47
CA ASP A 173 7.74 -4.42 22.39
C ASP A 173 8.69 -3.26 22.74
N GLU A 174 9.49 -2.80 21.77
CA GLU A 174 10.45 -1.72 21.98
C GLU A 174 9.75 -0.36 22.15
N GLU A 175 9.62 0.10 23.39
CA GLU A 175 9.04 1.40 23.77
C GLU A 175 10.01 2.59 23.55
N GLY A 176 10.80 2.58 22.47
CA GLY A 176 11.86 3.57 22.20
C GLY A 176 11.37 5.02 22.07
N PHE A 177 10.06 5.23 21.97
CA PHE A 177 9.39 6.53 21.89
C PHE A 177 8.95 7.10 23.25
N ILE A 178 8.83 6.27 24.30
CA ILE A 178 8.60 6.75 25.68
C ILE A 178 9.97 7.02 26.30
N LYS A 179 10.37 8.29 26.34
CA LYS A 179 11.59 8.77 27.02
C LYS A 179 11.26 9.60 28.25
#